data_AF-A0A4V1CJ63-F1
#
_entry.id   AF-A0A4V1CJ63-F1
#
_cell.length_a   1.000
_cell.length_b   1.000
_cell.length_c   1.000
_cell.angle_alpha   90.00
_cell.angle_beta   90.00
_cell.angle_gamma   90.00
#
_symmetry.space_group_name_H-M   'P 1'
#
loop_
_entity.id
_entity.type
_entity.pdbx_description
1 polymer ?
#
loop_
_entity_poly.entity_id
_entity_poly.type
_entity_poly.pdbx_seq_one_letter_code
_entity_poly.pdbx_strand_id
1 'polypeptide(L)' 'MLDPRVLDNHELDAELAALRRGRDASMDEGAGDDTLAEADRLIERFEAEIKARHQDSSLQD' A
#
# COMPACT_ATOMS: atom_id res chain seq x y z
N MET A 1 -11.90 -0.46 -4.76
CA MET A 1 -10.44 -0.37 -4.61
C MET A 1 -10.15 1.04 -4.11
N LEU A 2 -9.66 1.18 -2.87
CA LEU A 2 -9.44 2.50 -2.24
C LEU A 2 -8.34 3.28 -3.00
N ASP A 3 -8.53 4.59 -3.12
CA ASP A 3 -7.49 5.51 -3.63
C ASP A 3 -6.61 5.96 -2.46
N PRO A 4 -5.28 5.72 -2.48
CA PRO A 4 -4.37 6.17 -1.43
C PRO A 4 -4.43 7.68 -1.16
N ARG A 5 -4.75 8.48 -2.18
CA ARG A 5 -4.70 9.95 -2.10
C ARG A 5 -5.75 10.55 -1.17
N VAL A 6 -6.84 9.83 -0.88
CA VAL A 6 -7.93 10.33 -0.03
C VAL A 6 -7.75 9.99 1.44
N LEU A 7 -6.77 9.15 1.78
CA LEU A 7 -6.49 8.72 3.15
C LEU A 7 -5.50 9.66 3.82
N ASP A 8 -5.55 9.78 5.16
CA ASP A 8 -4.49 10.43 5.92
C ASP A 8 -3.24 9.52 6.05
N ASN A 9 -2.14 10.05 6.61
CA ASN A 9 -0.88 9.28 6.69
C ASN A 9 -1.00 8.03 7.58
N HIS A 10 -1.76 8.11 8.67
CA HIS A 10 -1.94 6.99 9.57
C HIS A 10 -2.83 5.92 8.93
N GLU A 11 -3.88 6.34 8.22
CA GLU A 11 -4.74 5.45 7.42
C GLU A 11 -3.95 4.78 6.28
N LEU A 12 -3.06 5.51 5.61
CA LEU A 12 -2.17 4.95 4.58
C LEU A 12 -1.26 3.85 5.13
N ASP A 13 -0.61 4.10 6.28
CA ASP A 13 0.27 3.12 6.91
C ASP A 13 -0.51 1.88 7.39
N ALA A 14 -1.70 2.09 7.96
CA ALA A 14 -2.57 1.01 8.43
C ALA A 14 -3.06 0.13 7.26
N GLU A 15 -3.50 0.74 6.16
CA GLU A 15 -3.96 0.03 4.98
C GLU A 15 -2.80 -0.69 4.27
N LEU A 16 -1.63 -0.06 4.18
CA LEU A 16 -0.41 -0.71 3.65
C LEU A 16 -0.04 -1.96 4.46
N ALA A 17 -0.13 -1.90 5.79
CA ALA A 17 0.11 -3.06 6.65
C ALA A 17 -0.94 -4.17 6.43
N ALA A 18 -2.21 -3.80 6.24
CA ALA A 18 -3.28 -4.74 5.94
C ALA A 18 -3.09 -5.42 4.57
N LEU A 19 -2.73 -4.66 3.54
CA LEU A 19 -2.45 -5.16 2.19
C LEU A 19 -1.29 -6.15 2.19
N ARG A 20 -0.19 -5.82 2.86
CA ARG A 20 0.97 -6.73 2.99
C ARG A 20 0.60 -8.03 3.69
N ARG A 21 -0.13 -7.94 4.81
CA ARG A 21 -0.62 -9.13 5.52
C ARG A 21 -1.56 -9.97 4.65
N GLY A 22 -2.44 -9.33 3.88
CA GLY A 22 -3.34 -10.01 2.95
C GLY A 22 -2.58 -10.72 1.81
N ARG A 23 -1.52 -10.09 1.27
CA ARG A 23 -0.64 -10.71 0.26
C ARG A 23 0.07 -11.93 0.82
N ASP A 24 0.65 -11.82 2.01
CA ASP A 24 1.36 -12.92 2.66
C ASP A 24 0.42 -14.09 2.96
N ALA A 25 -0.78 -13.81 3.50
CA ALA A 25 -1.81 -14.84 3.72
C ALA A 25 -2.24 -15.51 2.39
N SER A 26 -2.42 -14.72 1.33
CA SER A 26 -2.75 -15.26 0.00
C SER A 26 -1.64 -16.15 -0.54
N MET A 27 -0.37 -15.80 -0.30
CA MET A 27 0.78 -16.62 -0.70
C MET A 27 0.81 -17.95 0.08
N ASP A 28 0.52 -17.92 1.38
CA ASP A 28 0.44 -19.11 2.23
C ASP A 28 -0.73 -20.03 1.82
N GLU A 29 -1.84 -19.46 1.34
CA GLU A 29 -3.00 -20.18 0.82
C GLU A 29 -2.81 -20.70 -0.62
N GLY A 30 -1.69 -20.36 -1.26
CA GLY A 30 -1.40 -20.77 -2.65
C GLY A 30 -2.24 -20.02 -3.69
N ALA A 31 -2.58 -18.76 -3.42
CA ALA A 31 -3.26 -17.89 -4.38
C ALA A 31 -2.45 -17.76 -5.68
N GLY A 32 -3.17 -17.61 -6.80
CA GLY A 32 -2.56 -17.49 -8.11
C GLY A 32 -1.81 -16.17 -8.30
N ASP A 33 -0.87 -16.19 -9.25
CA ASP A 33 0.00 -15.05 -9.60
C ASP A 33 -0.78 -13.75 -9.86
N ASP A 34 -1.97 -13.83 -10.45
CA ASP A 34 -2.80 -12.65 -10.74
C ASP A 34 -3.27 -11.93 -9.47
N THR A 35 -3.67 -12.69 -8.44
CA THR A 35 -4.12 -12.15 -7.14
C THR A 35 -2.95 -11.51 -6.40
N LEU A 36 -1.79 -12.16 -6.42
CA LEU A 36 -0.57 -11.62 -5.81
C LEU A 36 -0.12 -10.35 -6.54
N ALA A 37 -0.15 -10.36 -7.88
CA ALA A 37 0.20 -9.20 -8.69
C ALA A 37 -0.78 -8.03 -8.55
N GLU A 38 -2.05 -8.27 -8.25
CA GLU A 38 -3.00 -7.22 -7.89
C GLU A 38 -2.66 -6.60 -6.53
N ALA A 39 -2.40 -7.44 -5.52
CA ALA A 39 -2.00 -6.98 -4.21
C ALA A 39 -0.68 -6.18 -4.24
N ASP A 40 0.31 -6.64 -5.01
CA ASP A 40 1.58 -5.92 -5.17
C ASP A 40 1.40 -4.55 -5.83
N ARG A 41 0.57 -4.45 -6.89
CA ARG A 41 0.24 -3.18 -7.54
C ARG A 41 -0.45 -2.20 -6.59
N LEU A 42 -1.25 -2.71 -5.65
CA LEU A 42 -1.87 -1.90 -4.61
C LEU A 42 -0.84 -1.41 -3.60
N ILE A 43 0.00 -2.31 -3.09
CA ILE A 43 1.08 -2.01 -2.15
C ILE A 43 1.99 -0.91 -2.73
N GLU A 44 2.43 -1.04 -3.98
CA GLU A 44 3.28 -0.05 -4.64
C GLU A 44 2.63 1.34 -4.71
N ARG A 45 1.31 1.41 -4.94
CA ARG A 45 0.58 2.70 -4.99
C ARG A 45 0.54 3.37 -3.62
N PHE A 46 0.30 2.60 -2.55
CA PHE A 46 0.29 3.12 -1.19
C PHE A 46 1.69 3.59 -0.76
N GLU A 47 2.73 2.81 -1.05
CA GLU A 47 4.12 3.17 -0.76
C GLU A 47 4.55 4.44 -1.52
N ALA A 48 4.15 4.57 -2.80
CA ALA A 48 4.44 5.74 -3.60
C ALA A 48 3.79 7.00 -3.02
N GLU A 49 2.54 6.91 -2.56
CA GLU A 49 1.82 8.02 -1.95
C GLU A 49 2.47 8.45 -0.61
N ILE A 50 2.76 7.48 0.27
CA ILE A 50 3.45 7.75 1.54
C ILE A 50 4.78 8.46 1.27
N LYS A 51 5.58 7.94 0.33
CA LYS A 51 6.85 8.55 -0.05
C LYS A 51 6.69 9.96 -0.61
N ALA A 52 5.69 10.20 -1.47
CA ALA A 52 5.42 11.52 -2.02
C ALA A 52 5.12 12.53 -0.92
N ARG A 53 4.29 12.15 0.08
CA ARG A 53 3.96 13.02 1.21
C ARG A 53 5.14 13.30 2.13
N HIS A 54 6.01 12.32 2.35
CA HIS A 54 7.24 12.55 3.11
C HIS A 54 8.19 13.51 2.39
N GLN A 55 8.28 13.42 1.06
CA GLN A 55 9.09 14.33 0.25
C GLN A 55 8.52 15.75 0.27
N ASP A 56 7.21 15.91 0.08
CA ASP A 56 6.53 17.21 0.16
C ASP A 56 6.66 17.84 1.55
N SER A 57 6.55 17.04 2.62
CA SER A 57 6.75 17.54 3.99
C SER A 57 8.19 17.99 4.24
N SER A 58 9.18 17.29 3.67
CA SER A 58 10.60 17.65 3.81
C SER A 58 11.03 18.90 3.03
N LEU A 59 10.21 19.35 2.07
CA LEU A 59 10.45 20.54 1.27
C LEU A 59 9.82 21.82 1.89
N GLN A 60 9.06 21.67 2.99
CA GLN A 60 8.39 22.77 3.68
C GLN A 60 9.10 23.21 4.98
N ASP A 61 10.22 22.59 5.34
CA ASP A 61 11.17 23.00 6.41
C ASP A 61 12.36 23.77 5.82
#